data_AF-A0A6G2XKX5-F1
#
_entry.id   AF-A0A6G2XKX5-F1
#
_cell.length_a   1.000
_cell.length_b   1.000
_cell.length_c   1.000
_cell.angle_alpha   90.00
_cell.angle_beta   90.00
_cell.angle_gamma   90.00
#
_symmetry.space_group_name_H-M   'P 1'
#
loop_
_entity.id
_entity.type
_entity.pdbx_description
1 polymer ?
#
loop_
_entity_poly.entity_id
_entity_poly.type
_entity_poly.pdbx_seq_one_letter_code
_entity_poly.pdbx_strand_id
1 'polypeptide(L)'
;WTFVSTGAGFGNPLRKWDSGSDSWNTDASKLTSGDFDGDGKTDIGVLYGYGQQDDGTNRTGLWKFTSTGPAFNNPTLAFDSANFTSWNWENSKLA
;
A
#
# COMPACT_ATOMS: atom_id res chain seq x y z
N TRP A 1 6.54 -3.92 9.97
CA TRP A 1 6.87 -3.61 11.38
C TRP A 1 6.88 -2.10 11.57
N THR A 2 6.50 -1.60 12.74
CA THR A 2 6.49 -0.16 13.05
C THR A 2 7.29 0.09 14.33
N PHE A 3 8.06 1.18 14.33
CA PHE A 3 8.85 1.67 15.45
C PHE A 3 8.28 3.02 15.88
N VAL A 4 7.63 3.07 17.04
CA VAL A 4 7.01 4.30 17.55
C VAL A 4 8.09 5.12 18.25
N SER A 5 8.30 6.36 17.82
CA SER A 5 9.22 7.29 18.49
C SER A 5 8.70 7.61 19.90
N THR A 6 9.60 7.61 20.87
CA THR A 6 9.34 8.05 22.26
C THR A 6 9.86 9.45 22.52
N GLY A 7 10.44 10.12 21.51
CA GLY A 7 11.18 11.38 21.67
C GLY A 7 12.63 11.21 22.14
N ALA A 8 12.98 10.07 22.76
CA ALA A 8 14.35 9.73 23.17
C ALA A 8 14.91 8.48 22.47
N GLY A 9 14.08 7.80 21.67
CA GLY A 9 14.42 6.58 20.96
C GLY A 9 13.17 5.99 20.32
N PHE A 10 13.17 4.67 20.10
CA PHE A 10 12.00 3.95 19.61
C PHE A 10 11.55 2.93 20.65
N GLY A 11 10.23 2.78 20.81
CA GLY A 11 9.66 1.67 21.55
C GLY A 11 9.94 0.33 20.87
N ASN A 12 9.56 -0.76 21.53
CA ASN A 12 9.71 -2.11 20.98
C ASN A 12 9.07 -2.22 19.58
N PRO A 13 9.72 -2.92 18.63
CA PRO A 13 9.16 -3.15 17.31
C PRO A 13 7.82 -3.87 17.42
N LEU A 14 6.82 -3.36 16.70
CA LEU A 14 5.49 -3.94 16.66
C LEU A 14 5.17 -4.39 15.23
N ARG A 15 4.85 -5.68 15.04
CA ARG A 15 4.39 -6.19 13.74
C ARG A 15 2.94 -5.76 13.55
N LYS A 16 2.72 -4.74 12.74
CA LYS A 16 1.40 -4.13 12.54
C LYS A 16 0.57 -4.77 11.44
N TRP A 17 1.24 -5.32 10.43
CA TRP A 17 0.62 -6.06 9.35
C TRP A 17 1.66 -7.01 8.74
N ASP A 18 1.18 -8.15 8.26
CA ASP A 18 1.94 -9.25 7.65
C ASP A 18 1.05 -9.83 6.55
N SER A 19 1.60 -10.00 5.35
CA SER A 19 0.84 -10.48 4.19
C SER A 19 0.52 -11.98 4.25
N GLY A 20 1.05 -12.71 5.24
CA GLY A 20 0.83 -14.14 5.39
C GLY A 20 1.50 -14.94 4.27
N SER A 21 0.85 -16.00 3.81
CA SER A 21 1.32 -16.82 2.68
C SER A 21 1.15 -16.13 1.32
N ASP A 22 0.27 -15.12 1.25
CA ASP A 22 0.04 -14.32 0.05
C ASP A 22 1.14 -13.28 -0.06
N SER A 23 2.28 -13.69 -0.60
CA SER A 23 3.48 -12.87 -0.64
C SER A 23 3.26 -11.55 -1.40
N TRP A 24 3.33 -10.45 -0.67
CA TRP A 24 3.47 -9.12 -1.26
C TRP A 24 4.85 -8.97 -1.88
N ASN A 25 4.90 -8.83 -3.21
CA ASN A 25 6.15 -8.60 -3.91
C ASN A 25 6.53 -7.11 -3.81
N THR A 26 7.66 -6.82 -3.15
CA THR A 26 8.20 -5.46 -3.03
C THR A 26 8.59 -4.87 -4.38
N ASP A 27 9.02 -5.68 -5.34
CA ASP A 27 9.40 -5.22 -6.69
C ASP A 27 8.17 -4.76 -7.50
N ALA A 28 6.99 -5.26 -7.14
CA ALA A 28 5.71 -4.88 -7.73
C ALA A 28 5.00 -3.76 -6.96
N SER A 29 5.63 -3.21 -5.92
CA SER A 29 5.00 -2.25 -5.00
C SER A 29 5.62 -0.86 -5.11
N LYS A 30 4.80 0.17 -5.35
CA LYS A 30 5.19 1.57 -5.14
C LYS A 30 4.41 2.13 -3.95
N LEU A 31 5.15 2.71 -2.99
CA LEU A 31 4.62 3.20 -1.72
C LEU A 31 4.41 4.72 -1.76
N THR A 32 3.35 5.17 -1.12
CA THR A 32 3.11 6.58 -0.80
C THR A 32 2.48 6.70 0.58
N SER A 33 2.55 7.90 1.16
CA SER A 33 2.00 8.20 2.47
C SER A 33 1.33 9.57 2.47
N GLY A 34 0.20 9.68 3.16
CA GLY A 34 -0.58 10.91 3.25
C GLY A 34 -1.78 10.68 4.14
N ASP A 35 -2.48 11.74 4.53
CA ASP A 35 -3.78 11.63 5.20
C ASP A 35 -4.86 11.47 4.11
N PHE A 36 -5.24 10.24 3.80
CA PHE A 36 -6.13 9.92 2.68
C PHE A 36 -7.59 9.75 3.10
N ASP A 37 -7.88 9.78 4.39
CA ASP A 37 -9.25 9.77 4.93
C ASP A 37 -9.63 11.03 5.73
N GLY A 38 -8.69 11.96 5.93
CA GLY A 38 -8.93 13.28 6.53
C GLY A 38 -8.98 13.25 8.05
N ASP A 39 -8.48 12.20 8.69
CA ASP A 39 -8.58 12.00 10.14
C ASP A 39 -7.39 12.58 10.94
N GLY A 40 -6.46 13.24 10.24
CA GLY A 40 -5.27 13.86 10.80
C GLY A 40 -4.10 12.89 11.02
N LYS A 41 -4.19 11.63 10.57
CA LYS A 41 -3.14 10.63 10.69
C LYS A 41 -2.59 10.28 9.30
N THR A 42 -1.31 9.92 9.27
CA THR A 42 -0.67 9.50 8.02
C THR A 42 -1.02 8.04 7.71
N ASP A 43 -1.70 7.83 6.60
CA ASP A 43 -2.02 6.54 5.98
C ASP A 43 -0.91 6.08 5.03
N ILE A 44 -1.00 4.82 4.60
CA ILE A 44 -0.15 4.25 3.54
C ILE A 44 -1.00 3.89 2.33
N GLY A 45 -0.54 4.34 1.16
CA GLY A 45 -1.03 3.91 -0.15
C GLY A 45 0.00 2.98 -0.81
N VAL A 46 -0.48 1.91 -1.42
CA VAL A 46 0.36 0.97 -2.16
C VAL A 46 -0.22 0.73 -3.53
N LEU A 47 0.47 1.20 -4.54
CA LEU A 47 0.20 0.85 -5.91
C LEU A 47 0.88 -0.49 -6.22
N TYR A 48 0.10 -1.49 -6.61
CA TYR A 48 0.54 -2.87 -6.77
C TYR A 48 0.35 -3.37 -8.20
N GLY A 49 1.43 -3.80 -8.84
CA GLY A 49 1.41 -4.44 -10.15
C GLY A 49 1.08 -5.92 -10.05
N TYR A 50 -0.02 -6.34 -10.68
CA TYR A 50 -0.41 -7.77 -10.76
C TYR A 50 0.17 -8.47 -11.99
N GLY A 51 0.90 -7.75 -12.83
CA GLY A 51 1.47 -8.26 -14.07
C GLY A 51 0.45 -8.40 -15.20
N GLN A 52 0.86 -9.08 -16.26
CA GLN A 52 0.06 -9.32 -17.45
C GLN A 52 -0.99 -10.41 -17.19
N GLN A 53 -2.23 -10.17 -17.60
CA GLN A 53 -3.35 -11.10 -17.55
C GLN A 53 -3.38 -11.97 -18.82
N ASP A 54 -4.22 -13.01 -18.81
CA ASP A 54 -4.36 -13.94 -19.95
C ASP A 54 -4.82 -13.25 -21.25
N ASP A 55 -5.54 -12.12 -21.14
CA ASP A 55 -5.98 -11.30 -22.27
C ASP A 55 -4.90 -10.34 -22.81
N GLY A 56 -3.68 -10.40 -22.24
CA GLY A 56 -2.55 -9.57 -22.63
C GLY A 56 -2.52 -8.18 -21.97
N THR A 57 -3.51 -7.82 -21.16
CA THR A 57 -3.54 -6.52 -20.45
C THR A 57 -2.70 -6.56 -19.17
N ASN A 58 -2.15 -5.43 -18.74
CA ASN A 58 -1.50 -5.32 -17.43
C ASN A 58 -2.52 -4.86 -16.38
N ARG A 59 -2.54 -5.52 -15.21
CA ARG A 59 -3.41 -5.13 -14.10
C ARG A 59 -2.62 -4.45 -12.99
N THR A 60 -3.17 -3.36 -12.47
CA THR A 60 -2.66 -2.63 -11.31
C THR A 60 -3.79 -2.34 -10.34
N GLY A 61 -3.53 -2.44 -9.04
CA GLY A 61 -4.44 -1.99 -7.98
C GLY A 61 -3.81 -0.93 -7.09
N LEU A 62 -4.65 -0.12 -6.44
CA LEU A 62 -4.23 0.76 -5.34
C LEU A 62 -4.86 0.26 -4.05
N TRP A 63 -4.02 -0.11 -3.09
CA TRP A 63 -4.42 -0.50 -1.75
C TRP A 63 -4.20 0.65 -0.77
N LYS A 64 -5.17 0.85 0.13
CA LYS A 64 -5.07 1.82 1.22
C LYS A 64 -5.05 1.11 2.57
N PHE A 65 -4.08 1.49 3.39
CA PHE A 65 -3.95 1.11 4.80
C PHE A 65 -4.21 2.36 5.64
N THR A 66 -5.42 2.48 6.17
CA THR A 66 -5.77 3.63 7.01
C THR A 66 -5.15 3.49 8.39
N SER A 67 -4.57 4.58 8.88
CA SER A 67 -3.91 4.63 10.16
C SER A 67 -4.93 4.75 11.29
N THR A 68 -4.67 4.04 12.37
CA THR A 68 -5.37 4.22 13.65
C THR A 68 -4.56 5.10 14.59
N GLY A 69 -3.33 5.47 14.19
CA GLY A 69 -2.31 6.08 15.03
C GLY A 69 -1.25 5.06 15.43
N PRO A 70 -1.56 4.09 16.32
CA PRO A 70 -0.60 3.08 16.72
C PRO A 70 -0.54 1.89 15.76
N ALA A 71 -1.45 1.74 14.78
CA ALA A 71 -1.50 0.61 13.85
C ALA A 71 -2.20 1.00 12.53
N PHE A 72 -2.36 0.05 11.61
CA PHE A 72 -3.16 0.21 10.40
C PHE A 72 -4.36 -0.74 10.42
N ASN A 73 -5.47 -0.31 9.82
CA ASN A 73 -6.58 -1.19 9.51
C ASN A 73 -6.18 -2.17 8.39
N ASN A 74 -7.01 -3.20 8.20
CA ASN A 74 -6.83 -4.12 7.06
C ASN A 74 -6.84 -3.35 5.74
N PRO A 75 -5.96 -3.71 4.79
CA PRO A 75 -5.88 -3.01 3.53
C PRO A 75 -7.19 -3.13 2.76
N THR A 76 -7.60 -2.03 2.15
CA THR A 76 -8.79 -1.96 1.29
C THR A 76 -8.37 -1.60 -0.12
N LEU A 77 -9.02 -2.21 -1.12
CA LEU A 77 -8.76 -1.92 -2.52
C LEU A 77 -9.49 -0.61 -2.88
N ALA A 78 -8.73 0.46 -3.07
CA ALA A 78 -9.24 1.78 -3.43
C ALA A 78 -9.44 1.92 -4.96
N PHE A 79 -8.67 1.18 -5.75
CA PHE A 79 -8.78 1.17 -7.22
C PHE A 79 -8.28 -0.16 -7.79
N ASP A 80 -8.90 -0.59 -8.90
CA ASP A 80 -8.49 -1.77 -9.68
C ASP A 80 -8.61 -1.48 -11.17
N SER A 81 -7.52 -1.70 -11.91
CA SER A 81 -7.49 -1.50 -13.35
C SER A 81 -8.11 -2.65 -14.15
N ALA A 82 -8.61 -3.73 -13.51
CA ALA A 82 -9.16 -4.90 -14.20
C ALA A 82 -10.27 -4.59 -15.22
N ASN A 83 -10.96 -3.46 -15.08
CA ASN A 83 -12.01 -3.01 -16.01
C ASN A 83 -11.56 -1.90 -16.97
N PHE A 84 -10.25 -1.60 -17.04
CA PHE A 84 -9.68 -0.53 -17.85
C PHE A 84 -8.63 -1.09 -18.83
N THR A 85 -8.59 -0.54 -20.04
CA THR A 85 -7.89 -1.15 -21.18
C THR A 85 -6.36 -1.09 -21.16
N SER A 86 -5.75 -0.47 -20.14
CA SER A 86 -4.34 -0.63 -19.75
C SER A 86 -3.89 0.60 -18.97
N TRP A 87 -3.48 0.42 -17.72
CA TRP A 87 -2.71 1.44 -16.99
C TRP A 87 -1.31 0.89 -16.75
N ASN A 88 -0.32 1.51 -17.39
CA ASN A 88 1.08 1.09 -17.26
C ASN A 88 1.72 1.75 -16.03
N TRP A 89 1.98 0.92 -15.02
CA TRP A 89 2.58 1.29 -13.75
C TRP A 89 3.98 1.90 -13.86
N GLU A 90 4.75 1.61 -14.92
CA GLU A 90 6.10 2.14 -15.13
C GLU A 90 6.11 3.66 -15.32
N ASN A 91 5.03 4.22 -15.87
CA ASN A 91 4.88 5.65 -16.11
C ASN A 91 4.34 6.42 -14.90
N SER A 92 4.02 5.72 -13.82
CA SER A 92 3.42 6.31 -12.64
C SER A 92 4.50 6.77 -11.67
N LYS A 93 4.57 8.09 -11.48
CA LYS A 93 5.38 8.73 -10.44
C LYS A 93 4.47 9.02 -9.25
N LEU A 94 4.76 8.38 -8.12
CA LEU A 94 4.28 8.87 -6.83
C LEU A 94 5.24 9.99 -6.43
N ALA A 95 4.69 11.18 -6.18
CA ALA A 95 5.45 12.31 -5.67
C ALA A 95 5.75 12.11 -4.18
#